data_AF-A0A951ZI70-F1
#
_entry.id   AF-A0A951ZI70-F1
#
_cell.length_a   1.000
_cell.length_b   1.000
_cell.length_c   1.000
_cell.angle_alpha   90.00
_cell.angle_beta   90.00
_cell.angle_gamma   90.00
#
_symmetry.space_group_name_H-M   'P 1'
#
loop_
_entity.id
_entity.type
_entity.pdbx_description
1 polymer ?
#
loop_
_entity_poly.entity_id
_entity_poly.type
_entity_poly.pdbx_seq_one_letter_code
_entity_poly.pdbx_strand_id
1 'polypeptide(L)'
;MTSRTEIRVAVNGYGVIGKRVAEAVAKQEDMRLVGVVDVASDWRPRVALQRGFALYGPAREQVEAMRNAGLAVAGTLESLLDDVDVVVDCTPKKVAATNVETYRARGIKFIVQGGEKHSVTGHSFVAESNYASALGRESTRVVSCNTTSVVRTLTSLKSAGLLRKARGTLLRRATDPWESHQGGIMNTLVPEEDIPS
;
A
#
# COMPACT_ATOMS: atom_id res chain seq x y z
N MET A 1 4.16 25.90 21.54
CA MET A 1 4.91 24.69 21.12
C MET A 1 3.94 23.52 21.11
N THR A 2 3.27 23.26 19.98
CA THR A 2 2.54 22.00 19.82
C THR A 2 3.58 20.90 19.76
N SER A 3 3.61 19.97 20.72
CA SER A 3 4.45 18.78 20.57
C SER A 3 3.99 18.12 19.27
N ARG A 4 4.85 18.11 18.24
CA ARG A 4 4.51 17.47 16.97
C ARG A 4 4.53 15.98 17.28
N THR A 5 3.38 15.42 17.63
CA THR A 5 3.24 13.99 17.88
C THR A 5 3.55 13.31 16.55
N GLU A 6 4.72 12.67 16.50
CA GLU A 6 5.17 11.90 15.35
C GLU A 6 4.14 10.79 15.07
N ILE A 7 3.66 10.69 13.83
CA ILE A 7 2.65 9.71 13.46
C ILE A 7 3.31 8.34 13.35
N ARG A 8 2.85 7.38 14.15
CA ARG A 8 3.33 5.99 14.14
C ARG A 8 2.67 5.21 13.02
N VAL A 9 3.45 4.81 12.03
CA VAL A 9 2.97 4.14 10.82
C VAL A 9 3.44 2.69 10.79
N ALA A 10 2.52 1.77 10.52
CA ALA A 10 2.84 0.41 10.10
C ALA A 10 2.61 0.22 8.61
N VAL A 11 3.45 -0.59 7.96
CA VAL A 11 3.25 -1.01 6.57
C VAL A 11 2.97 -2.51 6.54
N ASN A 12 1.74 -2.88 6.22
CA ASN A 12 1.34 -4.28 6.10
C ASN A 12 1.53 -4.78 4.67
N GLY A 13 2.43 -5.72 4.45
CA GLY A 13 2.80 -6.25 3.13
C GLY A 13 4.02 -5.56 2.54
N TYR A 14 5.22 -6.06 2.87
CA TYR A 14 6.52 -5.55 2.39
C TYR A 14 6.87 -5.96 0.93
N GLY A 15 5.87 -5.92 0.05
CA GLY A 15 6.01 -6.21 -1.38
C GLY A 15 6.55 -5.05 -2.20
N VAL A 16 6.21 -5.03 -3.51
CA VAL A 16 6.65 -3.98 -4.46
C VAL A 16 6.26 -2.58 -3.98
N ILE A 17 5.00 -2.39 -3.55
CA ILE A 17 4.52 -1.10 -3.05
C ILE A 17 4.99 -0.86 -1.62
N GLY A 18 4.78 -1.81 -0.71
CA GLY A 18 5.04 -1.64 0.71
C GLY A 18 6.47 -1.26 1.04
N LYS A 19 7.49 -1.85 0.40
CA LYS A 19 8.88 -1.47 0.66
C LYS A 19 9.19 -0.01 0.30
N ARG A 20 8.56 0.50 -0.77
CA ARG A 20 8.72 1.90 -1.20
C ARG A 20 7.99 2.85 -0.26
N VAL A 21 6.82 2.45 0.23
CA VAL A 21 6.08 3.20 1.26
C VAL A 21 6.88 3.25 2.56
N ALA A 22 7.40 2.12 3.03
CA ALA A 22 8.20 2.04 4.25
C ALA A 22 9.42 2.97 4.18
N GLU A 23 10.15 2.96 3.06
CA GLU A 23 11.27 3.89 2.83
C GLU A 23 10.82 5.35 2.74
N ALA A 24 9.65 5.65 2.18
CA ALA A 24 9.13 7.01 2.13
C ALA A 24 8.75 7.54 3.52
N VAL A 25 8.08 6.71 4.33
CA VAL A 25 7.72 7.00 5.73
C VAL A 25 8.99 7.27 6.54
N ALA A 26 10.01 6.40 6.44
CA ALA A 26 11.27 6.55 7.16
C ALA A 26 12.07 7.82 6.81
N LYS A 27 11.68 8.54 5.74
CA LYS A 27 12.28 9.81 5.32
C LYS A 27 11.49 11.04 5.78
N GLN A 28 10.30 10.87 6.37
CA GLN A 28 9.50 11.99 6.84
C GLN A 28 9.93 12.38 8.27
N GLU A 29 10.00 13.68 8.55
CA GLU A 29 10.38 14.18 9.88
C GLU A 29 9.23 14.12 10.90
N ASP A 30 8.00 13.86 10.45
CA ASP A 30 6.79 13.82 11.27
C ASP A 30 6.10 12.46 11.28
N MET A 31 6.78 11.43 10.77
CA MET A 31 6.30 10.06 10.80
C MET A 31 7.41 9.12 11.26
N ARG A 32 7.02 8.09 11.99
CA ARG A 32 7.89 6.98 12.35
C ARG A 32 7.34 5.68 11.82
N LEU A 33 8.18 4.96 11.09
CA LEU A 33 7.90 3.58 10.73
C LEU A 33 8.09 2.69 11.96
N VAL A 34 6.99 2.18 12.52
CA VAL A 34 7.02 1.26 13.66
C VAL A 34 7.49 -0.12 13.22
N GLY A 35 7.01 -0.59 12.06
CA GLY A 35 7.37 -1.88 11.53
C GLY A 35 6.77 -2.18 10.17
N VAL A 36 7.29 -3.25 9.55
CA VAL A 36 6.79 -3.80 8.30
C VAL A 36 6.36 -5.25 8.50
N VAL A 37 5.31 -5.66 7.80
CA VAL A 37 4.79 -7.03 7.86
C VAL A 37 5.04 -7.74 6.53
N ASP A 38 5.52 -8.98 6.58
CA ASP A 38 5.65 -9.85 5.40
C ASP A 38 5.18 -11.28 5.75
N VAL A 39 4.96 -12.10 4.74
CA VAL A 39 4.74 -13.56 4.84
C VAL A 39 5.97 -14.36 4.44
N ALA A 40 6.88 -13.76 3.67
CA ALA A 40 8.05 -14.44 3.15
C ALA A 40 9.04 -14.79 4.26
N SER A 41 9.57 -16.01 4.24
CA SER A 41 10.65 -16.46 5.13
C SER A 41 11.99 -16.60 4.41
N ASP A 42 12.09 -16.11 3.16
CA ASP A 42 13.30 -16.20 2.36
C ASP A 42 14.21 -14.97 2.54
N TRP A 43 15.00 -14.64 1.52
CA TRP A 43 15.92 -13.52 1.57
C TRP A 43 15.23 -12.14 1.52
N ARG A 44 13.99 -12.04 1.04
CA ARG A 44 13.31 -10.75 0.80
C ARG A 44 13.20 -9.88 2.04
N PRO A 45 12.73 -10.38 3.21
CA PRO A 45 12.61 -9.55 4.40
C PRO A 45 13.96 -9.14 5.00
N ARG A 46 15.07 -9.80 4.62
CA ARG A 46 16.42 -9.41 5.08
C ARG A 46 16.75 -7.98 4.68
N VAL A 47 16.21 -7.49 3.58
CA VAL A 47 16.40 -6.10 3.14
C VAL A 47 15.75 -5.12 4.13
N ALA A 48 14.58 -5.46 4.70
CA ALA A 48 13.96 -4.64 5.74
C ALA A 48 14.85 -4.57 6.98
N LEU A 49 15.39 -5.71 7.42
CA LEU A 49 16.30 -5.79 8.56
C LEU A 49 17.60 -5.01 8.34
N GLN A 50 18.20 -5.10 7.15
CA GLN A 50 19.39 -4.34 6.79
C GLN A 50 19.16 -2.82 6.80
N ARG A 51 17.92 -2.38 6.54
CA ARG A 51 17.51 -0.97 6.67
C ARG A 51 17.17 -0.57 8.12
N GLY A 52 17.26 -1.49 9.07
CA GLY A 52 16.91 -1.26 10.47
C GLY A 52 15.40 -1.25 10.74
N PHE A 53 14.58 -1.75 9.82
CA PHE A 53 13.13 -1.83 10.03
C PHE A 53 12.78 -3.06 10.87
N ALA A 54 11.88 -2.89 11.85
CA ALA A 54 11.35 -4.01 12.60
C ALA A 54 10.44 -4.87 11.72
N LEU A 55 10.73 -6.16 11.64
CA LEU A 55 9.99 -7.14 10.84
C LEU A 55 8.96 -7.87 11.70
N TYR A 56 7.74 -7.97 11.20
CA TYR A 56 6.63 -8.68 11.81
C TYR A 56 6.05 -9.72 10.84
N GLY A 57 5.48 -10.79 11.37
CA GLY A 57 4.68 -11.76 10.59
C GLY A 57 3.18 -11.54 10.81
N PRO A 58 2.29 -11.93 9.87
CA PRO A 58 0.85 -11.74 10.05
C PRO A 58 0.28 -12.56 11.21
N ALA A 59 0.78 -13.77 11.43
CA ALA A 59 0.38 -14.65 12.52
C ALA A 59 1.57 -15.47 13.04
N ARG A 60 1.35 -16.20 14.13
CA ARG A 60 2.37 -16.97 14.85
C ARG A 60 3.12 -17.97 13.96
N GLU A 61 2.41 -18.65 13.07
CA GLU A 61 2.99 -19.62 12.14
C GLU A 61 4.06 -18.99 11.24
N GLN A 62 3.75 -17.83 10.65
CA GLN A 62 4.70 -17.12 9.78
C GLN A 62 5.89 -16.56 10.57
N VAL A 63 5.65 -16.11 11.80
CA VAL A 63 6.73 -15.68 12.71
C VAL A 63 7.69 -16.84 13.01
N GLU A 64 7.16 -18.03 13.31
CA GLU A 64 7.96 -19.23 13.56
C GLU A 64 8.74 -19.65 12.29
N ALA A 65 8.10 -19.66 11.12
CA ALA A 65 8.76 -19.95 9.85
C ALA A 65 9.92 -18.97 9.54
N MET A 66 9.71 -17.67 9.75
CA MET A 66 10.76 -16.66 9.58
C MET A 66 11.91 -16.84 10.57
N ARG A 67 11.62 -17.13 11.85
CA ARG A 67 12.65 -17.39 12.86
C ARG A 67 13.48 -18.63 12.52
N ASN A 68 12.84 -19.70 12.05
CA ASN A 68 13.52 -20.92 11.58
C ASN A 68 14.42 -20.64 10.37
N ALA A 69 14.08 -19.65 9.54
CA ALA A 69 14.93 -19.17 8.45
C ALA A 69 16.04 -18.17 8.88
N GLY A 70 16.19 -17.94 10.19
CA GLY A 70 17.22 -17.06 10.76
C GLY A 70 16.93 -15.56 10.59
N LEU A 71 15.65 -15.18 10.46
CA LEU A 71 15.23 -13.78 10.44
C LEU A 71 14.94 -13.28 11.86
N ALA A 72 15.38 -12.07 12.18
CA ALA A 72 15.03 -11.40 13.44
C ALA A 72 13.62 -10.82 13.33
N VAL A 73 12.64 -11.47 13.95
CA VAL A 73 11.22 -11.08 13.91
C VAL A 73 10.78 -10.50 15.27
N ALA A 74 10.28 -9.28 15.24
CA ALA A 74 9.87 -8.51 16.42
C ALA A 74 8.54 -9.00 17.02
N GLY A 75 7.62 -9.51 16.20
CA GLY A 75 6.32 -10.00 16.68
C GLY A 75 5.33 -10.33 15.57
N THR A 76 4.04 -10.35 15.93
CA THR A 76 2.93 -10.53 15.00
C THR A 76 2.33 -9.19 14.57
N LEU A 77 1.55 -9.18 13.47
CA LEU A 77 0.75 -8.03 13.07
C LEU A 77 -0.14 -7.54 14.23
N GLU A 78 -0.75 -8.47 14.97
CA GLU A 78 -1.53 -8.13 16.16
C GLU A 78 -0.76 -7.29 17.17
N SER A 79 0.47 -7.69 17.53
CA SER A 79 1.30 -6.91 18.46
C SER A 79 1.77 -5.58 17.88
N LEU A 80 1.94 -5.49 16.56
CA LEU A 80 2.30 -4.24 15.88
C LEU A 80 1.13 -3.23 15.92
N LEU A 81 -0.11 -3.72 15.81
CA LEU A 81 -1.29 -2.86 15.79
C LEU A 81 -1.53 -2.13 17.11
N ASP A 82 -0.95 -2.59 18.22
CA ASP A 82 -1.13 -1.97 19.53
C ASP A 82 -0.32 -0.66 19.69
N ASP A 83 0.64 -0.39 18.80
CA ASP A 83 1.58 0.74 18.89
C ASP A 83 1.56 1.66 17.64
N VAL A 84 0.47 1.66 16.86
CA VAL A 84 0.39 2.43 15.60
C VAL A 84 -0.82 3.35 15.57
N ASP A 85 -0.67 4.49 14.89
CA ASP A 85 -1.75 5.44 14.65
C ASP A 85 -2.42 5.19 13.29
N VAL A 86 -1.65 4.69 12.30
CA VAL A 86 -2.15 4.38 10.96
C VAL A 86 -1.45 3.18 10.34
N VAL A 87 -2.21 2.37 9.60
CA VAL A 87 -1.67 1.27 8.80
C VAL A 87 -1.76 1.59 7.31
N VAL A 88 -0.65 1.43 6.59
CA VAL A 88 -0.67 1.41 5.12
C VAL A 88 -0.68 -0.05 4.67
N ASP A 89 -1.86 -0.54 4.31
CA ASP A 89 -2.04 -1.91 3.81
C ASP A 89 -1.69 -1.96 2.32
N CYS A 90 -0.66 -2.74 2.03
CA CYS A 90 -0.10 -3.02 0.71
C CYS A 90 -0.23 -4.50 0.35
N THR A 91 -1.13 -5.23 1.03
CA THR A 91 -1.35 -6.66 0.80
C THR A 91 -2.18 -6.90 -0.47
N PRO A 92 -2.18 -8.12 -1.03
CA PRO A 92 -3.03 -8.48 -2.15
C PRO A 92 -4.52 -8.36 -1.83
N LYS A 93 -5.37 -8.19 -2.86
CA LYS A 93 -6.77 -7.77 -2.67
C LYS A 93 -7.58 -8.58 -1.67
N LYS A 94 -7.45 -9.91 -1.73
CA LYS A 94 -8.21 -10.82 -0.87
C LYS A 94 -7.78 -10.74 0.60
N VAL A 95 -6.53 -10.37 0.86
CA VAL A 95 -5.94 -10.28 2.19
C VAL A 95 -6.33 -8.96 2.86
N ALA A 96 -6.29 -7.87 2.10
CA ALA A 96 -6.65 -6.54 2.59
C ALA A 96 -8.09 -6.48 3.13
N ALA A 97 -9.04 -7.19 2.50
CA ALA A 97 -10.43 -7.23 2.97
C ALA A 97 -10.56 -7.72 4.42
N THR A 98 -9.86 -8.80 4.78
CA THR A 98 -9.84 -9.34 6.15
C THR A 98 -9.12 -8.40 7.12
N ASN A 99 -8.01 -7.81 6.70
CA ASN A 99 -7.24 -6.89 7.54
C ASN A 99 -8.04 -5.62 7.89
N VAL A 100 -8.82 -5.10 6.94
CA VAL A 100 -9.66 -3.91 7.13
C VAL A 100 -10.67 -4.10 8.26
N GLU A 101 -11.26 -5.28 8.40
CA GLU A 101 -12.16 -5.58 9.51
C GLU A 101 -11.43 -5.49 10.86
N THR A 102 -10.19 -5.98 10.92
CA THR A 102 -9.35 -5.89 12.11
C THR A 102 -9.01 -4.45 12.46
N TYR A 103 -8.64 -3.62 11.47
CA TYR A 103 -8.31 -2.20 11.69
C TYR A 103 -9.52 -1.44 12.21
N ARG A 104 -10.71 -1.69 11.64
CA ARG A 104 -11.96 -1.09 12.10
C ARG A 104 -12.31 -1.50 13.52
N ALA A 105 -12.20 -2.78 13.85
CA ALA A 105 -12.48 -3.28 15.20
C ALA A 105 -11.58 -2.64 16.26
N ARG A 106 -10.33 -2.31 15.90
CA ARG A 106 -9.36 -1.64 16.78
C ARG A 106 -9.42 -0.11 16.72
N GLY A 107 -10.26 0.48 15.86
CA GLY A 107 -10.33 1.94 15.68
C GLY A 107 -9.05 2.56 15.09
N ILE A 108 -8.25 1.78 14.37
CA ILE A 108 -6.98 2.24 13.79
C ILE A 108 -7.25 2.80 12.39
N LYS A 109 -6.66 3.96 12.08
CA LYS A 109 -6.77 4.55 10.73
C LYS A 109 -6.05 3.67 9.71
N PHE A 110 -6.55 3.59 8.48
CA PHE A 110 -5.89 2.77 7.47
C PHE A 110 -5.99 3.31 6.04
N ILE A 111 -4.96 2.98 5.25
CA ILE A 111 -4.87 3.27 3.83
C ILE A 111 -4.76 1.95 3.08
N VAL A 112 -5.61 1.76 2.07
CA VAL A 112 -5.54 0.61 1.14
C VAL A 112 -5.13 1.06 -0.26
N GLN A 113 -4.56 0.14 -1.03
CA GLN A 113 -4.10 0.42 -2.41
C GLN A 113 -5.23 0.27 -3.44
N GLY A 114 -4.95 0.72 -4.66
CA GLY A 114 -5.93 0.80 -5.75
C GLY A 114 -6.46 -0.53 -6.27
N GLY A 115 -5.92 -1.65 -5.77
CA GLY A 115 -6.48 -2.96 -6.00
C GLY A 115 -7.87 -3.13 -5.37
N GLU A 116 -8.12 -2.44 -4.26
CA GLU A 116 -9.36 -2.56 -3.48
C GLU A 116 -10.55 -1.88 -4.15
N LYS A 117 -11.76 -2.36 -3.85
CA LYS A 117 -13.01 -1.73 -4.31
C LYS A 117 -13.18 -0.37 -3.62
N HIS A 118 -13.80 0.58 -4.30
CA HIS A 118 -14.11 1.91 -3.72
C HIS A 118 -14.95 1.80 -2.44
N SER A 119 -15.89 0.85 -2.38
CA SER A 119 -16.75 0.60 -1.23
C SER A 119 -15.99 0.20 0.04
N VAL A 120 -14.73 -0.25 -0.06
CA VAL A 120 -13.93 -0.62 1.12
C VAL A 120 -13.73 0.58 2.04
N THR A 121 -13.55 1.79 1.51
CA THR A 121 -13.35 3.00 2.33
C THR A 121 -14.38 4.09 2.07
N GLY A 122 -15.20 3.94 1.01
CA GLY A 122 -16.12 4.98 0.55
C GLY A 122 -15.41 6.26 0.09
N HIS A 123 -14.09 6.20 -0.11
CA HIS A 123 -13.27 7.34 -0.47
C HIS A 123 -12.13 6.89 -1.38
N SER A 124 -11.71 7.75 -2.29
CA SER A 124 -10.59 7.47 -3.17
C SER A 124 -9.75 8.72 -3.31
N PHE A 125 -8.43 8.55 -3.27
CA PHE A 125 -7.52 9.65 -3.02
C PHE A 125 -6.45 9.79 -4.09
N VAL A 126 -6.29 11.02 -4.55
CA VAL A 126 -5.14 11.54 -5.30
C VAL A 126 -4.83 12.92 -4.73
N ALA A 127 -3.66 13.07 -4.11
CA ALA A 127 -3.33 14.26 -3.29
C ALA A 127 -3.61 15.59 -4.00
N GLU A 128 -3.11 15.80 -5.21
CA GLU A 128 -3.31 17.07 -5.95
C GLU A 128 -4.75 17.33 -6.38
N SER A 129 -5.60 16.30 -6.41
CA SER A 129 -6.98 16.43 -6.90
C SER A 129 -8.00 16.59 -5.79
N ASN A 130 -7.80 15.90 -4.65
CA ASN A 130 -8.80 15.88 -3.59
C ASN A 130 -8.22 15.71 -2.18
N TYR A 131 -7.07 16.31 -1.89
CA TYR A 131 -6.49 16.27 -0.54
C TYR A 131 -7.49 16.66 0.56
N ALA A 132 -8.20 17.78 0.37
CA ALA A 132 -9.14 18.30 1.35
C ALA A 132 -10.24 17.30 1.74
N SER A 133 -10.65 16.40 0.84
CA SER A 133 -11.69 15.41 1.15
C SER A 133 -11.20 14.26 2.04
N ALA A 134 -9.88 14.10 2.19
CA ALA A 134 -9.28 13.09 3.05
C ALA A 134 -9.04 13.55 4.49
N LEU A 135 -9.15 14.85 4.78
CA LEU A 135 -8.91 15.41 6.11
C LEU A 135 -9.86 14.79 7.14
N GLY A 136 -9.30 14.35 8.27
CA GLY A 136 -10.05 13.77 9.38
C GLY A 136 -10.69 12.41 9.12
N ARG A 137 -10.49 11.79 7.95
CA ARG A 137 -11.07 10.47 7.66
C ARG A 137 -10.37 9.36 8.46
N GLU A 138 -11.12 8.29 8.71
CA GLU A 138 -10.59 7.07 9.31
C GLU A 138 -9.93 6.15 8.27
N SER A 139 -10.36 6.24 7.01
CA SER A 139 -9.77 5.44 5.96
C SER A 139 -9.87 6.08 4.59
N THR A 140 -8.95 5.67 3.72
CA THR A 140 -8.95 6.07 2.30
C THR A 140 -8.32 5.00 1.42
N ARG A 141 -8.75 4.95 0.15
CA ARG A 141 -8.09 4.14 -0.88
C ARG A 141 -7.24 5.04 -1.76
N VAL A 142 -5.93 4.83 -1.79
CA VAL A 142 -5.07 5.40 -2.84
C VAL A 142 -5.39 4.66 -4.12
N VAL A 143 -5.76 5.37 -5.20
CA VAL A 143 -6.19 4.73 -6.45
C VAL A 143 -5.03 4.03 -7.17
N SER A 144 -5.33 3.27 -8.23
CA SER A 144 -4.33 2.49 -8.96
C SER A 144 -3.25 3.38 -9.60
N CYS A 145 -2.13 2.79 -10.03
CA CYS A 145 -1.06 3.49 -10.76
C CYS A 145 -1.58 4.23 -12.01
N ASN A 146 -2.40 3.55 -12.84
CA ASN A 146 -2.99 4.12 -14.04
C ASN A 146 -4.03 5.20 -13.71
N THR A 147 -4.87 4.96 -12.70
CA THR A 147 -5.85 5.97 -12.28
C THR A 147 -5.13 7.22 -11.75
N THR A 148 -4.07 7.05 -10.97
CA THR A 148 -3.28 8.16 -10.44
C THR A 148 -2.69 8.98 -11.58
N SER A 149 -2.02 8.36 -12.55
CA SER A 149 -1.41 9.10 -13.68
C SER A 149 -2.45 9.85 -14.52
N VAL A 150 -3.59 9.20 -14.83
CA VAL A 150 -4.68 9.81 -15.59
C VAL A 150 -5.30 10.98 -14.82
N VAL A 151 -5.60 10.78 -13.53
CA VAL A 151 -6.19 11.83 -12.68
C VAL A 151 -5.27 13.04 -12.59
N ARG A 152 -3.95 12.86 -12.49
CA ARG A 152 -3.03 14.00 -12.42
C ARG A 152 -3.06 14.86 -13.68
N THR A 153 -2.92 14.22 -14.83
CA THR A 153 -2.95 14.91 -16.13
C THR A 153 -4.31 15.56 -16.40
N LEU A 154 -5.41 14.80 -16.21
CA LEU A 154 -6.75 15.32 -16.50
C LEU A 154 -7.19 16.40 -15.52
N THR A 155 -6.82 16.31 -14.24
CA THR A 155 -7.16 17.36 -13.26
C THR A 155 -6.44 18.67 -13.58
N SER A 156 -5.19 18.59 -14.04
CA SER A 156 -4.44 19.76 -14.49
C SER A 156 -5.12 20.44 -15.69
N LEU A 157 -5.51 19.68 -16.71
CA LEU A 157 -6.24 20.20 -17.87
C LEU A 157 -7.62 20.75 -17.50
N LYS A 158 -8.32 20.09 -16.57
CA LYS A 158 -9.62 20.53 -16.05
C LYS A 158 -9.51 21.87 -15.35
N SER A 159 -8.50 22.03 -14.50
CA SER A 159 -8.27 23.27 -13.74
C SER A 159 -7.92 24.45 -14.64
N ALA A 160 -7.26 24.19 -15.77
CA ALA A 160 -7.00 25.19 -16.81
C ALA A 160 -8.21 25.49 -17.73
N GLY A 161 -9.37 24.84 -17.52
CA GLY A 161 -10.54 24.98 -18.39
C GLY A 161 -10.40 24.33 -19.76
N LEU A 162 -9.38 23.49 -19.96
CA LEU A 162 -9.05 22.87 -21.25
C LEU A 162 -9.63 21.46 -21.44
N LEU A 163 -10.21 20.87 -20.40
CA LEU A 163 -10.77 19.53 -20.45
C LEU A 163 -12.28 19.54 -20.72
N ARG A 164 -12.68 19.27 -21.97
CA ARG A 164 -14.09 19.00 -22.33
C ARG A 164 -14.44 17.51 -22.25
N LYS A 165 -13.55 16.65 -22.75
CA LYS A 165 -13.72 15.18 -22.81
C LYS A 165 -12.36 14.52 -22.95
N ALA A 166 -12.17 13.36 -22.31
CA ALA A 166 -11.02 12.51 -22.51
C ALA A 166 -11.44 11.11 -22.97
N ARG A 167 -10.64 10.52 -23.86
CA ARG A 167 -10.68 9.11 -24.24
C ARG A 167 -9.23 8.64 -24.32
N GLY A 168 -8.92 7.50 -23.74
CA GLY A 168 -7.57 6.98 -23.71
C GLY A 168 -7.57 5.46 -23.71
N THR A 169 -6.51 4.89 -24.26
CA THR A 169 -6.24 3.45 -24.27
C THR A 169 -5.03 3.21 -23.38
N LEU A 170 -5.14 2.27 -22.43
CA LEU A 170 -4.05 1.93 -21.52
C LEU A 170 -3.28 0.72 -22.07
N LEU A 171 -2.01 0.93 -22.45
CA LEU A 171 -1.09 -0.16 -22.73
C LEU A 171 -0.37 -0.51 -21.43
N ARG A 172 -0.75 -1.65 -20.84
CA ARG A 172 -0.27 -2.08 -19.52
C ARG A 172 0.90 -3.05 -19.68
N ARG A 173 1.90 -2.92 -18.81
CA ARG A 173 2.92 -3.96 -18.65
C ARG A 173 2.29 -5.27 -18.17
N ALA A 174 2.81 -6.41 -18.61
CA ALA A 174 2.33 -7.72 -18.17
C ALA A 174 2.66 -7.99 -16.70
N THR A 175 3.93 -8.01 -16.34
CA THR A 175 4.42 -8.31 -14.98
C THR A 175 5.44 -7.28 -14.52
N ASP A 176 5.54 -7.04 -13.22
CA ASP A 176 6.67 -6.26 -12.69
C ASP A 176 7.96 -7.04 -12.94
N PRO A 177 9.14 -6.38 -13.05
CA PRO A 177 10.42 -7.07 -13.22
C PRO A 177 10.68 -8.19 -12.19
N TRP A 178 10.13 -8.02 -10.99
CA TRP A 178 10.22 -8.98 -9.89
C TRP A 178 9.42 -10.28 -10.13
N GLU A 179 8.33 -10.18 -10.89
CA GLU A 179 7.39 -11.27 -11.18
C GLU A 179 7.54 -11.79 -12.62
N SER A 180 8.62 -11.41 -13.31
CA SER A 180 8.84 -11.82 -14.71
C SER A 180 8.92 -13.34 -14.89
N HIS A 181 9.28 -14.08 -13.83
CA HIS A 181 9.26 -15.55 -13.82
C HIS A 181 7.85 -16.15 -13.86
N GLN A 182 6.79 -15.43 -13.45
CA GLN A 182 5.43 -15.95 -13.36
C GLN A 182 4.65 -15.86 -14.68
N GLY A 183 4.91 -14.82 -15.47
CA GLY A 183 4.18 -14.55 -16.72
C GLY A 183 4.96 -14.83 -18.00
N GLY A 184 6.27 -15.14 -17.90
CA GLY A 184 7.16 -15.25 -19.05
C GLY A 184 7.32 -13.93 -19.83
N ILE A 185 8.10 -13.97 -20.92
CA ILE A 185 8.15 -12.86 -21.88
C ILE A 185 6.88 -12.93 -22.72
N MET A 186 6.01 -11.94 -22.60
CA MET A 186 4.83 -11.83 -23.44
C MET A 186 5.23 -11.33 -24.83
N ASN A 187 5.26 -12.21 -25.82
CA ASN A 187 5.32 -11.84 -27.23
C ASN A 187 3.91 -11.76 -27.85
N THR A 188 2.99 -11.10 -27.14
CA THR A 188 1.58 -10.98 -27.55
C THR A 188 0.92 -9.76 -26.90
N LEU A 189 -0.26 -9.39 -27.40
CA LEU A 189 -1.16 -8.41 -26.80
C LEU A 189 -2.43 -9.12 -26.31
N VAL A 190 -2.79 -8.90 -25.05
CA VAL A 190 -4.02 -9.41 -24.46
C VAL A 190 -4.98 -8.23 -24.28
N PRO A 191 -6.10 -8.16 -25.01
CA PRO A 191 -7.11 -7.13 -24.80
C PRO A 191 -7.84 -7.37 -23.48
N GLU A 192 -8.32 -6.29 -22.85
CA GLU A 192 -9.27 -6.40 -21.73
C GLU A 192 -10.63 -6.86 -22.28
N GLU A 193 -11.35 -7.67 -21.50
CA GLU A 193 -12.65 -8.22 -21.92
C GLU A 193 -13.76 -7.16 -22.00
N ASP A 194 -13.65 -6.10 -21.18
CA ASP A 194 -14.66 -5.06 -21.02
C ASP A 194 -14.20 -3.68 -21.53
N ILE A 195 -15.12 -2.94 -22.16
CA ILE A 195 -14.95 -1.53 -22.53
C ILE A 195 -16.18 -0.72 -22.05
N PRO A 196 -16.00 0.30 -21.18
CA PRO A 196 -14.73 0.76 -20.60
C PRO A 196 -14.19 -0.21 -19.55
N SER A 197 -12.85 -0.26 -19.45
CA SER A 197 -12.10 -1.00 -18.42
C SER A 197 -12.39 -0.54 -17.00
#